data_AF-A0A8H6HKK8-F1
#
_entry.id   AF-A0A8H6HKK8-F1
#
_cell.length_a   1.000
_cell.length_b   1.000
_cell.length_c   1.000
_cell.angle_alpha   90.00
_cell.angle_beta   90.00
_cell.angle_gamma   90.00
#
_symmetry.space_group_name_H-M   'P 1'
#
loop_
_entity.id
_entity.type
_entity.pdbx_description
1 polymer ?
#
loop_
_entity_poly.entity_id
_entity_poly.type
_entity_poly.pdbx_seq_one_letter_code
_entity_poly.pdbx_strand_id
1 'polypeptide(L)'
;MAKKSGGGSSTNQRGGKRGRGGGHRGRGAGGGGRHYEKRGGDIDGRPESAVDGSEDEEEESGSDTEAPITIDVPVAMWDFDHCDPKRCSGKKMARQGLIKDLKVGSRFKGIVVSPKGKQVISPSDKEIILSGGLAVVECSWARLDEVPFNKIASPHERLLPYLIATNPVNYGKPWRLNCVEALAAAFYLTGFDSYAERLLSGFGWGGSFWKVNAGFIKRYRTCTTSDDVQKMQESIMQELEDSYQESRRAKDAAQHNQDGEEDLLVSNPNHVQEEDSDSEDPEEERENPPGSSDSE
;
A
#
# COMPACT_ATOMS: atom_id res chain seq x y z
N MET A 1 28.68 46.83 45.74
CA MET A 1 28.01 46.04 46.80
C MET A 1 27.61 44.71 46.16
N ALA A 2 28.44 43.67 46.31
CA ALA A 2 28.37 42.66 47.37
C ALA A 2 27.11 41.78 47.24
N LYS A 3 27.15 40.45 47.23
CA LYS A 3 28.20 39.42 47.29
C LYS A 3 27.42 38.07 47.28
N LYS A 4 27.96 37.04 46.60
CA LYS A 4 28.06 35.63 47.06
C LYS A 4 26.76 34.79 47.27
N SER A 5 26.70 33.47 47.15
CA SER A 5 27.66 32.41 46.77
C SER A 5 27.03 31.02 46.97
N GLY A 6 27.55 30.01 46.23
CA GLY A 6 27.77 28.63 46.72
C GLY A 6 26.77 27.59 46.19
N GLY A 7 27.14 26.40 45.71
CA GLY A 7 28.44 25.72 45.62
C GLY A 7 28.32 24.23 46.04
N GLY A 8 28.95 23.31 45.29
CA GLY A 8 29.24 21.89 45.63
C GLY A 8 28.30 20.87 44.94
N SER A 9 28.68 19.94 44.05
CA SER A 9 29.86 19.08 43.78
C SER A 9 30.04 17.87 44.71
N SER A 10 29.82 16.66 44.17
CA SER A 10 30.63 15.41 44.36
C SER A 10 29.90 14.21 43.72
N THR A 11 30.33 13.65 42.59
CA THR A 11 31.20 12.47 42.42
C THR A 11 30.94 11.28 43.35
N ASN A 12 30.61 10.11 42.78
CA ASN A 12 31.36 8.89 43.09
C ASN A 12 31.39 7.88 41.93
N GLN A 13 32.56 7.25 41.77
CA GLN A 13 32.94 6.25 40.77
C GLN A 13 32.77 4.81 41.30
N ARG A 14 33.00 3.85 40.37
CA ARG A 14 33.53 2.47 40.50
C ARG A 14 32.47 1.37 40.36
N GLY A 15 32.68 0.30 39.59
CA GLY A 15 33.84 -0.13 38.82
C GLY A 15 33.76 -1.64 38.48
N GLY A 16 34.50 -2.04 37.44
CA GLY A 16 34.99 -3.41 37.19
C GLY A 16 34.04 -4.37 36.46
N LYS A 17 34.48 -5.35 35.67
CA LYS A 17 35.74 -5.65 34.96
C LYS A 17 35.45 -6.86 34.05
N ARG A 18 35.96 -6.80 32.80
CA ARG A 18 36.37 -7.88 31.86
C ARG A 18 36.17 -9.37 32.23
N GLY A 19 35.72 -10.16 31.25
CA GLY A 19 36.01 -11.60 31.12
C GLY A 19 35.88 -12.09 29.67
N ARG A 20 36.99 -12.58 29.09
CA ARG A 20 37.12 -13.29 27.80
C ARG A 20 37.23 -14.80 28.10
N GLY A 21 36.71 -15.65 27.21
CA GLY A 21 36.92 -17.11 27.16
C GLY A 21 35.65 -17.76 26.60
N GLY A 22 35.65 -18.60 25.55
CA GLY A 22 36.54 -19.70 25.19
C GLY A 22 35.67 -20.96 25.18
N GLY A 23 35.47 -21.58 24.01
CA GLY A 23 34.38 -22.55 23.79
C GLY A 23 34.64 -24.01 24.16
N HIS A 24 33.59 -24.84 24.07
CA HIS A 24 33.56 -26.30 23.82
C HIS A 24 32.10 -26.67 23.47
N ARG A 25 31.81 -27.16 22.26
CA ARG A 25 31.70 -28.60 21.87
C ARG A 25 30.93 -29.46 22.89
N GLY A 26 29.67 -29.73 22.57
CA GLY A 26 28.87 -30.84 23.12
C GLY A 26 28.17 -31.56 21.97
N ARG A 27 28.55 -32.82 21.76
CA ARG A 27 27.95 -33.78 20.82
C ARG A 27 26.73 -34.47 21.45
N GLY A 28 25.73 -34.77 20.64
CA GLY A 28 24.72 -35.83 20.82
C GLY A 28 23.84 -35.81 19.57
N ALA A 29 23.96 -36.67 18.56
CA ALA A 29 23.95 -38.14 18.46
C ALA A 29 22.57 -38.76 18.74
N GLY A 30 21.89 -39.14 17.65
CA GLY A 30 20.68 -39.95 17.59
C GLY A 30 19.76 -39.44 16.47
N GLY A 31 19.41 -40.17 15.41
CA GLY A 31 19.69 -41.54 15.01
C GLY A 31 18.93 -41.84 13.70
N GLY A 32 19.30 -42.95 13.05
CA GLY A 32 18.38 -43.70 12.20
C GLY A 32 18.31 -43.34 10.72
N GLY A 33 19.37 -43.63 9.97
CA GLY A 33 19.25 -43.83 8.52
C GLY A 33 18.47 -45.13 8.24
N ARG A 34 17.31 -45.02 7.58
CA ARG A 34 16.65 -46.15 6.92
C ARG A 34 16.78 -45.96 5.41
N HIS A 35 17.56 -46.86 4.82
CA HIS A 35 17.61 -47.15 3.40
C HIS A 35 16.20 -47.50 2.91
N TYR A 36 15.70 -46.82 1.87
CA TYR A 36 14.56 -47.31 1.10
C TYR A 36 15.01 -47.59 -0.33
N GLU A 37 14.91 -48.85 -0.71
CA GLU A 37 15.22 -49.38 -2.04
C GLU A 37 14.28 -48.81 -3.09
N LYS A 38 14.85 -48.51 -4.27
CA LYS A 38 14.12 -48.23 -5.50
C LYS A 38 13.19 -49.40 -5.84
N ARG A 39 11.89 -49.14 -5.90
CA ARG A 39 10.96 -49.93 -6.73
C ARG A 39 10.23 -48.98 -7.66
N GLY A 40 10.42 -49.19 -8.96
CA GLY A 40 9.80 -48.43 -10.03
C GLY A 40 8.29 -48.61 -10.08
N GLY A 41 7.63 -47.55 -10.51
CA GLY A 41 6.22 -47.49 -10.84
C GLY A 41 5.97 -46.13 -11.48
N ASP A 42 5.93 -46.13 -12.81
CA ASP A 42 5.61 -44.99 -13.65
C ASP A 42 4.22 -44.42 -13.31
N ILE A 43 4.16 -43.14 -12.97
CA ILE A 43 2.95 -42.32 -13.02
C ILE A 43 3.37 -40.87 -13.28
N ASP A 44 3.31 -40.51 -14.56
CA ASP A 44 3.33 -39.14 -15.05
C ASP A 44 2.17 -38.34 -14.42
N GLY A 45 2.50 -37.21 -13.80
CA GLY A 45 1.52 -36.33 -13.19
C GLY A 45 2.13 -35.13 -12.49
N ARG A 46 3.16 -34.50 -13.08
CA ARG A 46 3.69 -33.23 -12.59
C ARG A 46 2.73 -32.11 -13.00
N PRO A 47 2.14 -31.34 -12.06
CA PRO A 47 1.25 -30.24 -12.40
C PRO A 47 2.01 -29.10 -13.12
N GLU A 48 1.37 -28.48 -14.12
CA GLU A 48 1.94 -27.42 -14.97
C GLU A 48 2.33 -26.13 -14.24
N SER A 49 2.15 -26.04 -12.91
CA SER A 49 2.52 -24.88 -12.10
C SER A 49 3.93 -24.94 -11.48
N ALA A 50 4.68 -26.01 -11.72
CA ALA A 50 6.05 -26.16 -11.22
C ALA A 50 7.08 -25.57 -12.21
N VAL A 51 7.32 -24.26 -12.14
CA VAL A 51 8.45 -23.60 -12.83
C VAL A 51 9.75 -23.97 -12.13
N ASP A 52 10.57 -24.81 -12.77
CA ASP A 52 11.96 -25.04 -12.40
C ASP A 52 12.78 -24.05 -13.22
N GLY A 53 13.56 -23.19 -12.55
CA GLY A 53 14.32 -22.14 -13.21
C GLY A 53 15.46 -22.74 -14.04
N SER A 54 15.21 -22.97 -15.32
CA SER A 54 16.25 -23.20 -16.32
C SER A 54 16.72 -21.87 -16.88
N GLU A 55 18.04 -21.71 -16.92
CA GLU A 55 18.78 -20.59 -17.50
C GLU A 55 18.37 -20.44 -18.98
N ASP A 56 17.59 -19.41 -19.28
CA ASP A 56 17.19 -19.11 -20.65
C ASP A 56 18.31 -18.41 -21.41
N GLU A 57 18.53 -18.98 -22.58
CA GLU A 57 19.42 -18.58 -23.65
C GLU A 57 19.13 -17.14 -24.11
N GLU A 58 20.21 -16.42 -24.45
CA GLU A 58 20.17 -15.05 -24.96
C GLU A 58 19.47 -15.02 -26.33
N GLU A 59 18.16 -14.77 -26.34
CA GLU A 59 17.49 -14.24 -27.53
C GLU A 59 17.67 -12.71 -27.59
N GLU A 60 18.50 -12.26 -28.54
CA GLU A 60 18.60 -10.87 -28.98
C GLU A 60 17.24 -10.37 -29.49
N SER A 61 16.41 -9.88 -28.57
CA SER A 61 15.29 -9.00 -28.92
C SER A 61 15.84 -7.59 -29.10
N GLY A 62 15.80 -7.11 -30.34
CA GLY A 62 16.28 -5.80 -30.76
C GLY A 62 15.86 -4.70 -29.80
N SER A 63 16.83 -4.22 -29.02
CA SER A 63 16.73 -3.00 -28.23
C SER A 63 16.62 -1.84 -29.23
N ASP A 64 15.39 -1.46 -29.57
CA ASP A 64 15.10 -0.07 -29.88
C ASP A 64 15.44 0.72 -28.61
N THR A 65 16.69 1.20 -28.54
CA THR A 65 17.13 2.13 -27.50
C THR A 65 16.44 3.46 -27.75
N GLU A 66 15.15 3.54 -27.44
CA GLU A 66 14.46 4.83 -27.34
C GLU A 66 15.22 5.66 -26.30
N ALA A 67 15.54 6.90 -26.67
CA ALA A 67 16.25 7.81 -25.78
C ALA A 67 15.49 7.91 -24.45
N PRO A 68 16.20 7.92 -23.30
CA PRO A 68 15.54 7.91 -22.00
C PRO A 68 14.61 9.13 -21.88
N ILE A 69 13.31 8.90 -21.73
CA ILE A 69 12.29 9.94 -21.58
C ILE A 69 12.68 10.88 -20.44
N THR A 70 12.97 12.14 -20.76
CA THR A 70 13.33 13.17 -19.79
C THR A 70 12.10 14.00 -19.41
N ILE A 71 12.07 14.48 -18.17
CA ILE A 71 11.00 15.37 -17.69
C ILE A 71 11.55 16.80 -17.80
N ASP A 72 11.07 17.55 -18.80
CA ASP A 72 11.59 18.89 -19.13
C ASP A 72 10.90 20.01 -18.35
N VAL A 73 10.30 19.69 -17.20
CA VAL A 73 9.67 20.66 -16.30
C VAL A 73 10.21 20.49 -14.88
N PRO A 74 10.30 21.58 -14.09
CA PRO A 74 10.70 21.47 -12.70
C PRO A 74 9.74 20.58 -11.91
N VAL A 75 10.24 19.50 -11.32
CA VAL A 75 9.47 18.68 -10.36
C VAL A 75 10.06 18.88 -8.97
N ALA A 76 9.23 19.23 -7.99
CA ALA A 76 9.71 19.58 -6.67
C ALA A 76 8.83 19.04 -5.53
N MET A 77 9.36 18.96 -4.32
CA MET A 77 8.58 18.63 -3.12
C MET A 77 9.04 19.45 -1.92
N TRP A 78 8.13 19.64 -0.96
CA TRP A 78 8.52 19.96 0.41
C TRP A 78 8.49 18.67 1.22
N ASP A 79 9.63 18.27 1.76
CA ASP A 79 9.76 17.13 2.66
C ASP A 79 9.68 17.57 4.13
N PHE A 80 8.80 16.94 4.89
CA PHE A 80 8.63 17.20 6.33
C PHE A 80 9.16 16.06 7.21
N ASP A 81 9.85 15.07 6.65
CA ASP A 81 10.42 13.93 7.38
C ASP A 81 9.38 13.14 8.21
N HIS A 82 8.12 13.13 7.77
CA HIS A 82 7.04 12.44 8.48
C HIS A 82 6.96 10.93 8.16
N CYS A 83 7.63 10.49 7.09
CA CYS A 83 7.62 9.12 6.60
C CYS A 83 8.98 8.43 6.76
N ASP A 84 8.99 7.09 6.86
CA ASP A 84 10.22 6.30 6.78
C ASP A 84 10.94 6.55 5.44
N PRO A 85 12.20 7.04 5.44
CA PRO A 85 12.97 7.32 4.23
C PRO A 85 13.07 6.17 3.23
N LYS A 86 13.01 4.91 3.70
CA LYS A 86 13.10 3.73 2.84
C LYS A 86 11.80 3.46 2.08
N ARG A 87 10.66 3.84 2.65
CA ARG A 87 9.32 3.58 2.10
C ARG A 87 8.69 4.81 1.46
N CYS A 88 9.22 5.99 1.74
CA CYS A 88 8.75 7.26 1.20
C CYS A 88 8.94 7.33 -0.33
N SER A 89 7.84 7.56 -1.05
CA SER A 89 7.85 7.74 -2.51
C SER A 89 8.57 9.02 -2.93
N GLY A 90 8.38 10.13 -2.20
CA GLY A 90 9.08 11.40 -2.42
C GLY A 90 10.60 11.25 -2.34
N LYS A 91 11.10 10.71 -1.21
CA LYS A 91 12.54 10.45 -1.01
C LYS A 91 13.10 9.43 -2.01
N LYS A 92 12.30 8.48 -2.48
CA LYS A 92 12.72 7.58 -3.57
C LYS A 92 12.92 8.34 -4.88
N MET A 93 11.98 9.19 -5.28
CA MET A 93 12.12 10.05 -6.47
C MET A 93 13.33 10.99 -6.33
N ALA A 94 13.60 11.51 -5.13
CA ALA A 94 14.74 12.39 -4.89
C ALA A 94 16.08 11.68 -5.08
N ARG A 95 16.19 10.43 -4.60
CA ARG A 95 17.35 9.55 -4.85
C ARG A 95 17.55 9.23 -6.32
N GLN A 96 16.48 9.17 -7.10
CA GLN A 96 16.50 8.95 -8.55
C GLN A 96 16.79 10.23 -9.35
N GLY A 97 16.91 11.38 -8.69
CA GLY A 97 17.11 12.67 -9.35
C GLY A 97 15.88 13.18 -10.12
N LEU A 98 14.69 12.62 -9.86
CA LEU A 98 13.44 12.98 -10.56
C LEU A 98 12.70 14.14 -9.89
N ILE A 99 13.02 14.47 -8.65
CA ILE A 99 12.37 15.54 -7.88
C ILE A 99 13.38 16.30 -7.04
N LYS A 100 13.19 17.62 -6.93
CA LYS A 100 14.01 18.49 -6.10
C LYS A 100 13.34 18.76 -4.75
N ASP A 101 14.08 18.59 -3.67
CA ASP A 101 13.63 18.97 -2.34
C ASP A 101 13.73 20.50 -2.13
N LEU A 102 12.65 21.10 -1.63
CA LEU A 102 12.50 22.53 -1.38
C LEU A 102 12.49 22.80 0.11
N LYS A 103 13.26 23.82 0.50
CA LYS A 103 13.23 24.32 1.88
C LYS A 103 11.88 24.97 2.18
N VAL A 104 11.36 24.77 3.38
CA VAL A 104 10.16 25.46 3.87
C VAL A 104 10.34 26.98 3.74
N GLY A 105 9.32 27.68 3.23
CA GLY A 105 9.37 29.11 2.91
C GLY A 105 9.88 29.43 1.50
N SER A 106 10.39 28.46 0.75
CA SER A 106 10.67 28.62 -0.68
C SER A 106 9.36 28.77 -1.45
N ARG A 107 9.35 29.64 -2.46
CA ARG A 107 8.20 29.80 -3.37
C ARG A 107 8.35 28.88 -4.57
N PHE A 108 7.28 28.20 -4.94
CA PHE A 108 7.18 27.46 -6.20
C PHE A 108 6.26 28.21 -7.16
N LYS A 109 6.67 28.34 -8.42
CA LYS A 109 5.94 29.11 -9.43
C LYS A 109 4.86 28.28 -10.11
N GLY A 110 5.08 26.98 -10.25
CA GLY A 110 4.14 26.06 -10.87
C GLY A 110 3.06 25.56 -9.91
N ILE A 111 2.45 24.45 -10.32
CA ILE A 111 1.33 23.85 -9.62
C ILE A 111 1.82 23.09 -8.40
N VAL A 112 1.11 23.23 -7.28
CA VAL A 112 1.33 22.43 -6.09
C VAL A 112 0.12 21.55 -5.85
N VAL A 113 0.30 20.24 -5.98
CA VAL A 113 -0.71 19.28 -5.57
C VAL A 113 -0.69 19.18 -4.04
N SER A 114 -1.76 19.67 -3.42
CA SER A 114 -1.86 19.85 -1.97
C SER A 114 -3.26 19.49 -1.49
N PRO A 115 -3.41 18.81 -0.33
CA PRO A 115 -4.71 18.56 0.27
C PRO A 115 -5.43 19.83 0.75
N LYS A 116 -4.73 20.98 0.77
CA LYS A 116 -5.31 22.30 1.07
C LYS A 116 -5.64 23.12 -0.19
N GLY A 117 -5.44 22.55 -1.37
CA GLY A 117 -5.85 23.18 -2.63
C GLY A 117 -7.33 23.53 -2.64
N LYS A 118 -7.70 24.57 -3.38
CA LYS A 118 -9.10 25.02 -3.52
C LYS A 118 -9.70 24.70 -4.88
N GLN A 119 -8.84 24.43 -5.86
CA GLN A 119 -9.22 24.20 -7.25
C GLN A 119 -8.79 22.79 -7.63
N VAL A 120 -9.66 22.01 -8.27
CA VAL A 120 -9.29 20.69 -8.81
C VAL A 120 -8.44 20.88 -10.06
N ILE A 121 -7.37 20.10 -10.21
CA ILE A 121 -6.54 20.15 -11.41
C ILE A 121 -7.37 19.83 -12.65
N SER A 122 -7.11 20.54 -13.75
CA SER A 122 -7.83 20.37 -15.02
C SER A 122 -6.90 20.48 -16.22
N PRO A 123 -7.31 20.10 -17.43
CA PRO A 123 -6.48 20.25 -18.63
C PRO A 123 -6.03 21.70 -18.89
N SER A 124 -6.75 22.72 -18.41
CA SER A 124 -6.34 24.14 -18.50
C SER A 124 -5.05 24.47 -17.74
N ASP A 125 -4.63 23.63 -16.81
CA ASP A 125 -3.42 23.81 -16.01
C ASP A 125 -2.11 23.49 -16.77
N LYS A 126 -2.22 22.97 -18.00
CA LYS A 126 -1.09 22.55 -18.84
C LYS A 126 0.00 23.61 -19.00
N GLU A 127 -0.38 24.85 -19.30
CA GLU A 127 0.58 25.96 -19.52
C GLU A 127 1.31 26.36 -18.24
N ILE A 128 0.66 26.23 -17.09
CA ILE A 128 1.27 26.52 -15.78
C ILE A 128 2.33 25.45 -15.47
N ILE A 129 2.07 24.18 -15.81
CA ILE A 129 3.05 23.10 -15.64
C ILE A 129 4.25 23.29 -16.56
N LEU A 130 4.05 23.66 -17.82
CA LEU A 130 5.16 23.93 -18.76
C LEU A 130 6.07 25.07 -18.28
N SER A 131 5.47 26.16 -17.80
CA SER A 131 6.22 27.35 -17.39
C SER A 131 6.80 27.28 -15.98
N GLY A 132 6.09 26.64 -15.05
CA GLY A 132 6.39 26.69 -13.62
C GLY A 132 6.69 25.33 -12.98
N GLY A 133 6.38 24.23 -13.64
CA GLY A 133 6.56 22.88 -13.14
C GLY A 133 5.44 22.37 -12.23
N LEU A 134 5.72 21.25 -11.55
CA LEU A 134 4.80 20.56 -10.66
C LEU A 134 5.47 20.24 -9.32
N ALA A 135 4.74 20.42 -8.23
CA ALA A 135 5.24 20.11 -6.90
C ALA A 135 4.21 19.43 -6.01
N VAL A 136 4.70 18.75 -4.98
CA VAL A 136 3.89 18.05 -3.97
C VAL A 136 4.36 18.38 -2.55
N VAL A 137 3.46 18.17 -1.60
CA VAL A 137 3.76 18.23 -0.17
C VAL A 137 3.95 16.80 0.34
N GLU A 138 5.19 16.40 0.63
CA GLU A 138 5.49 15.09 1.23
C GLU A 138 5.18 15.14 2.71
N CYS A 139 4.19 14.38 3.13
CA CYS A 139 3.85 14.22 4.53
C CYS A 139 3.08 12.92 4.75
N SER A 140 3.08 12.45 6.00
CA SER A 140 2.21 11.37 6.43
C SER A 140 0.75 11.85 6.48
N TRP A 141 -0.17 11.05 5.96
CA TRP A 141 -1.62 11.26 6.10
C TRP A 141 -2.06 11.43 7.56
N ALA A 142 -1.35 10.83 8.51
CA ALA A 142 -1.66 10.92 9.94
C ALA A 142 -1.18 12.22 10.61
N ARG A 143 -0.27 12.96 9.94
CA ARG A 143 0.39 14.16 10.49
C ARG A 143 0.18 15.37 9.61
N LEU A 144 -0.98 15.44 8.93
CA LEU A 144 -1.33 16.57 8.07
C LEU A 144 -1.46 17.88 8.85
N ASP A 145 -1.95 17.82 10.09
CA ASP A 145 -2.17 19.01 10.92
C ASP A 145 -0.86 19.67 11.38
N GLU A 146 0.24 18.93 11.34
CA GLU A 146 1.57 19.43 11.69
C GLU A 146 2.25 20.18 10.52
N VAL A 147 1.73 20.04 9.30
CA VAL A 147 2.31 20.67 8.11
C VAL A 147 1.99 22.16 8.12
N PRO A 148 3.00 23.05 8.10
CA PRO A 148 2.81 24.49 8.05
C PRO A 148 2.42 24.94 6.64
N PHE A 149 1.18 24.65 6.20
CA PHE A 149 0.67 25.02 4.88
C PHE A 149 0.81 26.52 4.57
N ASN A 150 0.70 27.38 5.60
CA ASN A 150 0.91 28.83 5.45
C ASN A 150 2.34 29.22 5.00
N LYS A 151 3.32 28.33 5.16
CA LYS A 151 4.71 28.53 4.73
C LYS A 151 5.02 27.87 3.38
N ILE A 152 4.07 27.13 2.82
CA ILE A 152 4.15 26.58 1.46
C ILE A 152 3.56 27.67 0.56
N ALA A 153 4.42 28.36 -0.17
CA ALA A 153 4.00 29.49 -0.99
C ALA A 153 3.90 29.07 -2.46
N SER A 154 2.68 28.84 -2.94
CA SER A 154 2.37 28.78 -4.37
C SER A 154 1.08 29.53 -4.69
N PRO A 155 1.00 30.22 -5.85
CA PRO A 155 -0.25 30.80 -6.32
C PRO A 155 -1.21 29.74 -6.91
N HIS A 156 -0.73 28.53 -7.20
CA HIS A 156 -1.46 27.51 -7.95
C HIS A 156 -1.57 26.18 -7.18
N GLU A 157 -2.21 26.22 -6.02
CA GLU A 157 -2.53 24.99 -5.28
C GLU A 157 -3.71 24.26 -5.94
N ARG A 158 -3.57 22.94 -6.12
CA ARG A 158 -4.55 22.08 -6.77
C ARG A 158 -4.89 20.85 -5.93
N LEU A 159 -6.15 20.45 -5.99
CA LEU A 159 -6.65 19.15 -5.56
C LEU A 159 -6.60 18.17 -6.73
N LEU A 160 -6.49 16.88 -6.43
CA LEU A 160 -6.69 15.83 -7.43
C LEU A 160 -8.15 15.36 -7.41
N PRO A 161 -8.73 15.06 -8.57
CA PRO A 161 -10.07 14.49 -8.64
C PRO A 161 -10.09 13.05 -8.09
N TYR A 162 -11.28 12.45 -8.03
CA TYR A 162 -11.46 11.05 -7.65
C TYR A 162 -10.58 10.14 -8.51
N LEU A 163 -9.63 9.49 -7.84
CA LEU A 163 -8.69 8.52 -8.38
C LEU A 163 -8.40 7.48 -7.30
N ILE A 164 -8.06 6.29 -7.73
CA ILE A 164 -7.83 5.12 -6.89
C ILE A 164 -6.33 4.90 -6.71
N ALA A 165 -5.92 4.76 -5.46
CA ALA A 165 -4.55 4.43 -5.11
C ALA A 165 -4.18 3.00 -5.54
N THR A 166 -2.98 2.87 -6.09
CA THR A 166 -2.37 1.59 -6.51
C THR A 166 -1.09 1.27 -5.74
N ASN A 167 -0.69 2.16 -4.84
CA ASN A 167 0.44 1.93 -3.97
C ASN A 167 0.15 0.82 -2.92
N PRO A 168 1.17 0.05 -2.49
CA PRO A 168 0.97 -1.09 -1.58
C PRO A 168 0.33 -0.76 -0.22
N VAL A 169 0.37 0.50 0.22
CA VAL A 169 -0.13 0.91 1.54
C VAL A 169 -1.63 1.25 1.50
N ASN A 170 -2.10 1.82 0.40
CA ASN A 170 -3.48 2.33 0.28
C ASN A 170 -4.23 1.75 -0.93
N TYR A 171 -3.79 0.61 -1.45
CA TYR A 171 -4.37 0.01 -2.65
C TYR A 171 -5.90 -0.04 -2.58
N GLY A 172 -6.56 0.43 -3.64
CA GLY A 172 -8.02 0.46 -3.76
C GLY A 172 -8.71 1.62 -3.02
N LYS A 173 -8.00 2.40 -2.20
CA LYS A 173 -8.59 3.52 -1.46
C LYS A 173 -8.67 4.77 -2.34
N PRO A 174 -9.85 5.40 -2.48
CA PRO A 174 -9.99 6.64 -3.24
C PRO A 174 -9.31 7.80 -2.50
N TRP A 175 -8.76 8.76 -3.26
CA TRP A 175 -8.07 9.97 -2.76
C TRP A 175 -6.85 9.73 -1.85
N ARG A 176 -6.39 8.47 -1.70
CA ARG A 176 -5.26 8.09 -0.84
C ARG A 176 -3.98 7.84 -1.62
N LEU A 177 -3.78 8.61 -2.69
CA LEU A 177 -2.58 8.58 -3.52
C LEU A 177 -1.33 8.94 -2.72
N ASN A 178 -0.20 8.33 -3.06
CA ASN A 178 1.10 8.77 -2.55
C ASN A 178 1.69 9.91 -3.41
N CYS A 179 2.87 10.43 -3.04
CA CYS A 179 3.47 11.57 -3.74
C CYS A 179 3.79 11.29 -5.21
N VAL A 180 4.24 10.08 -5.56
CA VAL A 180 4.53 9.75 -6.98
C VAL A 180 3.23 9.61 -7.78
N GLU A 181 2.21 8.96 -7.24
CA GLU A 181 0.90 8.84 -7.89
C GLU A 181 0.24 10.20 -8.03
N ALA A 182 0.39 11.09 -7.06
CA ALA A 182 -0.16 12.43 -7.11
C ALA A 182 0.48 13.28 -8.25
N LEU A 183 1.81 13.19 -8.40
CA LEU A 183 2.49 13.84 -9.52
C LEU A 183 2.13 13.22 -10.86
N ALA A 184 2.12 11.88 -10.94
CA ALA A 184 1.76 11.17 -12.15
C ALA A 184 0.32 11.46 -12.58
N ALA A 185 -0.63 11.49 -11.63
CA ALA A 185 -2.01 11.87 -11.86
C ALA A 185 -2.11 13.26 -12.48
N ALA A 186 -1.41 14.24 -11.91
CA ALA A 186 -1.42 15.60 -12.42
C ALA A 186 -0.85 15.69 -13.84
N PHE A 187 0.22 14.95 -14.14
CA PHE A 187 0.76 14.85 -15.49
C PHE A 187 -0.21 14.19 -16.48
N TYR A 188 -0.80 13.05 -16.13
CA TYR A 188 -1.80 12.40 -16.98
C TYR A 188 -3.02 13.29 -17.24
N LEU A 189 -3.53 13.99 -16.22
CA LEU A 189 -4.69 14.88 -16.35
C LEU A 189 -4.41 16.09 -17.25
N THR A 190 -3.16 16.53 -17.35
CA THR A 190 -2.74 17.66 -18.20
C THR A 190 -2.12 17.21 -19.54
N GLY A 191 -2.08 15.90 -19.80
CA GLY A 191 -1.65 15.31 -21.07
C GLY A 191 -0.14 15.10 -21.22
N PHE A 192 0.62 15.08 -20.12
CA PHE A 192 2.05 14.74 -20.10
C PHE A 192 2.25 13.25 -19.75
N ASP A 193 1.70 12.37 -20.58
CA ASP A 193 1.65 10.93 -20.30
C ASP A 193 3.06 10.33 -20.12
N SER A 194 4.02 10.73 -20.97
CA SER A 194 5.41 10.29 -20.88
C SER A 194 6.10 10.70 -19.57
N TYR A 195 5.77 11.88 -19.01
CA TYR A 195 6.34 12.33 -17.74
C TYR A 195 5.77 11.51 -16.57
N ALA A 196 4.47 11.19 -16.63
CA ALA A 196 3.83 10.35 -15.63
C ALA A 196 4.40 8.92 -15.65
N GLU A 197 4.57 8.34 -16.83
CA GLU A 197 5.18 7.02 -17.03
C GLU A 197 6.63 7.00 -16.52
N ARG A 198 7.41 8.05 -16.84
CA ARG A 198 8.78 8.19 -16.33
C ARG A 198 8.83 8.19 -14.80
N LEU A 199 7.94 8.92 -14.13
CA LEU A 199 7.86 8.93 -12.66
C LEU A 199 7.49 7.55 -12.09
N LEU A 200 6.53 6.87 -12.71
CA LEU A 200 6.01 5.59 -12.23
C LEU A 200 6.95 4.41 -12.52
N SER A 201 7.77 4.49 -13.57
CA SER A 201 8.71 3.43 -13.96
C SER A 201 9.68 3.01 -12.85
N GLY A 202 9.99 3.93 -11.93
CA GLY A 202 10.82 3.64 -10.75
C GLY A 202 10.16 2.72 -9.73
N PHE A 203 8.88 2.36 -9.87
CA PHE A 203 8.07 1.61 -8.91
C PHE A 203 7.50 0.35 -9.57
N GLY A 204 7.78 -0.84 -9.03
CA GLY A 204 7.31 -2.10 -9.62
C GLY A 204 5.78 -2.24 -9.74
N TRP A 205 5.02 -1.53 -8.89
CA TRP A 205 3.56 -1.44 -8.96
C TRP A 205 3.06 -0.25 -9.79
N GLY A 206 3.95 0.64 -10.26
CA GLY A 206 3.59 1.91 -10.88
C GLY A 206 2.78 1.76 -12.17
N GLY A 207 3.01 0.70 -12.94
CA GLY A 207 2.23 0.39 -14.15
C GLY A 207 0.75 0.09 -13.88
N SER A 208 0.40 -0.34 -12.66
CA SER A 208 -1.00 -0.56 -12.27
C SER A 208 -1.78 0.74 -12.14
N PHE A 209 -1.11 1.87 -11.85
CA PHE A 209 -1.78 3.17 -11.66
C PHE A 209 -2.59 3.59 -12.89
N TRP A 210 -1.98 3.51 -14.08
CA TRP A 210 -2.67 3.80 -15.33
C TRP A 210 -3.79 2.79 -15.59
N LYS A 211 -3.53 1.48 -15.42
CA LYS A 211 -4.52 0.43 -15.68
C LYS A 211 -5.81 0.64 -14.87
N VAL A 212 -5.69 0.98 -13.60
CA VAL A 212 -6.83 1.22 -12.70
C VAL A 212 -7.54 2.53 -13.02
N ASN A 213 -6.79 3.60 -13.32
CA ASN A 213 -7.35 4.94 -13.42
C ASN A 213 -7.60 5.44 -14.85
N ALA A 214 -7.21 4.70 -15.89
CA ALA A 214 -7.31 5.14 -17.29
C ALA A 214 -8.74 5.52 -17.68
N GLY A 215 -9.74 4.81 -17.18
CA GLY A 215 -11.16 5.14 -17.42
C GLY A 215 -11.53 6.53 -16.89
N PHE A 216 -11.14 6.84 -15.65
CA PHE A 216 -11.39 8.15 -15.03
C PHE A 216 -10.57 9.26 -15.69
N ILE A 217 -9.27 9.03 -15.89
CA ILE A 217 -8.37 10.02 -16.49
C ILE A 217 -8.83 10.41 -17.89
N LYS A 218 -9.23 9.45 -18.73
CA LYS A 218 -9.72 9.72 -20.09
C LYS A 218 -10.97 10.61 -20.06
N ARG A 219 -11.89 10.39 -19.12
CA ARG A 219 -13.08 11.24 -18.92
C ARG A 219 -12.70 12.63 -18.42
N TYR A 220 -11.79 12.76 -17.46
CA TYR A 220 -11.35 14.08 -16.99
C TYR A 220 -10.62 14.88 -18.07
N ARG A 221 -9.91 14.21 -18.99
CA ARG A 221 -9.23 14.88 -20.11
C ARG A 221 -10.19 15.46 -21.16
N THR A 222 -11.47 15.07 -21.17
CA THR A 222 -12.47 15.72 -22.04
C THR A 222 -12.97 17.05 -21.46
N CYS A 223 -12.70 17.31 -20.18
CA CYS A 223 -13.07 18.55 -19.51
C CYS A 223 -12.10 19.68 -19.87
N THR A 224 -12.52 20.93 -19.72
CA THR A 224 -11.63 22.09 -19.95
C THR A 224 -11.26 22.77 -18.64
N THR A 225 -12.25 23.05 -17.79
CA THR A 225 -12.08 23.83 -16.56
C THR A 225 -12.10 22.96 -15.31
N SER A 226 -11.68 23.54 -14.18
CA SER A 226 -11.77 22.88 -12.87
C SER A 226 -13.21 22.54 -12.47
N ASP A 227 -14.17 23.38 -12.83
CA ASP A 227 -15.59 23.16 -12.52
C ASP A 227 -16.17 22.00 -13.36
N ASP A 228 -15.72 21.87 -14.62
CA ASP A 228 -16.09 20.73 -15.46
C ASP A 228 -15.57 19.41 -14.90
N VAL A 229 -14.31 19.41 -14.41
CA VAL A 229 -13.72 18.23 -13.76
C VAL A 229 -14.48 17.86 -12.49
N GLN A 230 -14.94 18.84 -11.70
CA GLN A 230 -15.78 18.58 -10.52
C GLN A 230 -17.12 17.96 -10.89
N LYS A 231 -17.83 18.49 -11.89
CA LYS A 231 -19.09 17.89 -12.39
C LYS A 231 -18.88 16.48 -12.94
N MET A 232 -17.79 16.26 -13.67
CA MET A 232 -17.43 14.94 -14.17
C MET A 232 -17.15 13.97 -13.01
N GLN A 233 -16.47 14.44 -11.95
CA GLN A 233 -16.23 13.66 -10.75
C GLN A 233 -17.55 13.29 -10.06
N GLU A 234 -18.50 14.22 -9.93
CA GLU A 234 -19.83 13.95 -9.37
C GLU A 234 -20.58 12.88 -10.17
N SER A 235 -20.58 12.97 -11.50
CA SER A 235 -21.16 11.95 -12.37
C SER A 235 -20.51 10.57 -12.16
N ILE A 236 -19.18 10.52 -12.10
CA ILE A 236 -18.43 9.26 -11.86
C ILE A 236 -18.80 8.68 -10.49
N MET A 237 -18.87 9.51 -9.45
CA MET A 237 -19.24 9.04 -8.11
C MET A 237 -20.67 8.51 -8.06
N GLN A 238 -21.60 9.15 -8.78
CA GLN A 238 -22.98 8.67 -8.87
C GLN A 238 -23.07 7.33 -9.59
N GLU A 239 -22.40 7.18 -10.74
CA GLU A 239 -22.34 5.90 -11.48
C GLU A 239 -21.76 4.76 -10.62
N LEU A 240 -20.73 5.05 -9.81
CA LEU A 240 -20.12 4.07 -8.91
C LEU A 240 -21.07 3.65 -7.79
N GLU A 241 -21.81 4.60 -7.21
CA GLU A 241 -22.80 4.33 -6.17
C GLU A 241 -23.98 3.50 -6.72
N ASP A 242 -24.49 3.87 -7.89
CA ASP A 242 -25.58 3.13 -8.55
C ASP A 242 -25.16 1.70 -8.86
N SER A 243 -23.97 1.50 -9.44
CA SER A 243 -23.41 0.16 -9.71
C SER A 243 -23.20 -0.66 -8.42
N TYR A 244 -22.77 -0.03 -7.33
CA TYR A 244 -22.62 -0.69 -6.04
C TYR A 244 -23.97 -1.13 -5.46
N GLN A 245 -24.99 -0.27 -5.52
CA GLN A 245 -26.34 -0.58 -5.07
C GLN A 245 -26.98 -1.69 -5.89
N GLU A 246 -26.80 -1.70 -7.21
CA GLU A 246 -27.28 -2.77 -8.09
C GLU A 246 -26.62 -4.11 -7.76
N SER A 247 -25.29 -4.14 -7.59
CA SER A 247 -24.57 -5.36 -7.20
C SER A 247 -25.04 -5.89 -5.85
N ARG A 248 -25.29 -4.99 -4.89
CA ARG A 248 -25.81 -5.36 -3.57
C ARG A 248 -27.23 -5.92 -3.65
N ARG A 249 -28.14 -5.25 -4.35
CA ARG A 249 -29.52 -5.73 -4.57
C ARG A 249 -29.55 -7.09 -5.29
N ALA A 250 -28.67 -7.30 -6.27
CA ALA A 250 -28.57 -8.58 -6.96
C ALA A 250 -28.11 -9.72 -6.04
N LYS A 251 -27.16 -9.44 -5.13
CA LYS A 251 -26.73 -10.40 -4.10
C LYS A 251 -27.84 -10.69 -3.10
N ASP A 252 -28.52 -9.67 -2.61
CA ASP A 252 -29.63 -9.81 -1.66
C ASP A 252 -30.80 -10.60 -2.29
N ALA A 253 -31.14 -10.32 -3.56
CA ALA A 253 -32.16 -11.06 -4.31
C ALA A 253 -31.74 -12.51 -4.61
N ALA A 254 -30.45 -12.78 -4.83
CA ALA A 254 -29.94 -14.13 -5.00
C ALA A 254 -29.99 -14.92 -3.68
N GLN A 255 -29.70 -14.27 -2.55
CA GLN A 255 -29.81 -14.89 -1.22
C GLN A 255 -31.28 -15.18 -0.83
N HIS A 256 -32.21 -14.26 -1.13
CA HIS A 256 -33.64 -14.46 -0.80
C HIS A 256 -34.34 -15.52 -1.68
N ASN A 257 -33.76 -15.90 -2.82
CA ASN A 257 -34.22 -17.06 -3.61
C ASN A 257 -33.60 -18.39 -3.15
N GLN A 258 -32.73 -18.37 -2.13
CA GLN A 258 -32.12 -19.53 -1.48
C GLN A 258 -32.63 -19.70 -0.04
N ASP A 259 -33.89 -19.33 0.25
CA ASP A 259 -34.60 -19.71 1.49
C ASP A 259 -35.00 -21.20 1.48
N GLY A 260 -34.00 -22.05 1.25
CA GLY A 260 -33.98 -23.49 1.43
C GLY A 260 -32.62 -23.86 2.00
N GLU A 261 -32.45 -23.58 3.29
CA GLU A 261 -31.45 -24.08 4.24
C GLU A 261 -30.06 -24.44 3.69
N GLU A 262 -29.05 -23.59 3.97
CA GLU A 262 -27.71 -24.06 4.34
C GLU A 262 -26.92 -22.89 4.98
N ASP A 263 -26.67 -23.00 6.28
CA ASP A 263 -25.76 -22.12 7.01
C ASP A 263 -24.34 -22.24 6.42
N LEU A 264 -23.92 -21.25 5.62
CA LEU A 264 -22.63 -21.22 4.92
C LEU A 264 -21.42 -21.05 5.86
N LEU A 265 -21.62 -21.12 7.18
CA LEU A 265 -20.55 -21.20 8.16
C LEU A 265 -20.03 -22.65 8.24
N VAL A 266 -19.14 -23.00 7.31
CA VAL A 266 -18.40 -24.26 7.39
C VAL A 266 -17.39 -24.16 8.55
N SER A 267 -17.46 -25.07 9.52
CA SER A 267 -16.48 -25.17 10.60
C SER A 267 -15.05 -25.22 10.04
N ASN A 268 -14.15 -24.42 10.62
CA ASN A 268 -12.75 -24.38 10.19
C ASN A 268 -12.09 -25.77 10.41
N PRO A 269 -11.70 -26.49 9.35
CA PRO A 269 -11.13 -27.84 9.47
C PRO A 269 -9.77 -27.86 10.19
N ASN A 270 -9.14 -26.70 10.46
CA ASN A 270 -7.92 -26.59 11.25
C ASN A 270 -8.17 -26.49 12.76
N HIS A 271 -9.43 -26.54 13.22
CA HIS A 271 -9.79 -26.55 14.64
C HIS A 271 -10.57 -27.82 15.00
N VAL A 272 -10.15 -28.97 14.50
CA VAL A 272 -10.56 -30.25 15.09
C VAL A 272 -9.87 -30.33 16.45
N GLN A 273 -10.62 -30.12 17.53
CA GLN A 273 -10.16 -30.58 18.84
C GLN A 273 -10.12 -32.10 18.74
N GLU A 274 -8.92 -32.66 18.73
CA GLU A 274 -8.74 -34.10 18.92
C GLU A 274 -9.34 -34.45 20.28
N GLU A 275 -10.51 -35.11 20.25
CA GLU A 275 -11.07 -35.74 21.43
C GLU A 275 -10.14 -36.91 21.77
N ASP A 276 -9.37 -36.75 22.86
CA ASP A 276 -8.59 -37.83 23.44
C ASP A 276 -9.53 -38.98 23.82
N SER A 277 -9.40 -40.06 23.04
CA SER A 277 -9.93 -41.39 23.32
C SER A 277 -9.21 -41.97 24.54
N ASP A 278 -9.82 -41.91 25.72
CA ASP A 278 -9.45 -42.80 26.82
C ASP A 278 -10.43 -43.99 26.86
N SER A 279 -9.85 -45.17 26.72
CA SER A 279 -10.50 -46.45 26.44
C SER A 279 -11.06 -47.15 27.69
N GLU A 280 -12.29 -47.63 27.56
CA GLU A 280 -12.93 -48.87 28.07
C GLU A 280 -12.50 -49.48 29.43
N ASP A 281 -13.46 -49.74 30.32
CA ASP A 281 -13.99 -51.11 30.59
C ASP A 281 -15.23 -51.08 31.55
N PRO A 282 -16.02 -52.16 31.72
CA PRO A 282 -17.48 -52.09 31.87
C PRO A 282 -17.92 -52.65 33.25
N GLU A 283 -19.22 -52.63 33.53
CA GLU A 283 -20.02 -53.75 34.05
C GLU A 283 -21.30 -53.24 34.73
N GLU A 284 -22.40 -53.93 34.39
CA GLU A 284 -23.57 -54.29 35.21
C GLU A 284 -24.32 -53.17 35.98
N GLU A 285 -25.64 -53.15 36.13
CA GLU A 285 -26.79 -53.96 35.78
C GLU A 285 -28.01 -53.11 36.19
N ARG A 286 -29.16 -53.35 35.55
CA ARG A 286 -30.52 -53.27 36.11
C ARG A 286 -31.27 -51.93 36.30
N GLU A 287 -32.45 -51.98 35.68
CA GLU A 287 -33.78 -51.62 36.23
C GLU A 287 -34.27 -50.16 36.13
N ASN A 288 -35.10 -49.94 35.09
CA ASN A 288 -36.27 -49.04 35.12
C ASN A 288 -37.17 -49.37 36.34
N PRO A 289 -38.00 -48.45 36.91
CA PRO A 289 -39.05 -47.76 36.15
C PRO A 289 -39.49 -46.37 36.78
N PRO A 290 -40.76 -45.88 36.70
CA PRO A 290 -41.06 -44.56 36.09
C PRO A 290 -41.86 -43.59 37.02
N GLY A 291 -42.25 -42.44 36.46
CA GLY A 291 -43.23 -41.49 37.05
C GLY A 291 -42.57 -40.39 37.89
N SER A 292 -43.15 -39.23 38.16
CA SER A 292 -44.36 -38.48 37.79
C SER A 292 -44.38 -37.31 38.79
N SER A 293 -45.08 -36.20 38.47
CA SER A 293 -45.48 -35.08 39.34
C SER A 293 -44.34 -34.20 39.92
N ASP A 294 -44.27 -32.90 39.60
CA ASP A 294 -45.11 -31.75 40.00
C ASP A 294 -44.66 -31.10 41.32
N SER A 295 -44.74 -29.76 41.37
CA SER A 295 -44.64 -28.84 42.53
C SER A 295 -43.30 -28.81 43.29
N GLU A 296 -42.72 -27.69 43.70
CA GLU A 296 -43.13 -26.28 43.90
C GLU A 296 -41.86 -25.40 43.88
#